data_AF-A0A2D5YLR7-F1
#
_entry.id   AF-A0A2D5YLR7-F1
#
_cell.length_a   1.000
_cell.length_b   1.000
_cell.length_c   1.000
_cell.angle_alpha   90.00
_cell.angle_beta   90.00
_cell.angle_gamma   90.00
#
_symmetry.space_group_name_H-M   'P 1'
#
loop_
_entity.id
_entity.type
_entity.pdbx_description
1 polymer ?
#
loop_
_entity_poly.entity_id
_entity_poly.type
_entity_poly.pdbx_seq_one_letter_code
_entity_poly.pdbx_strand_id
1 'polypeptide(L)'
;MDMKTKFSDDLTLESEFEDLPPEDFLYDRRGPWPQPSPNHPFGEAPGVLHIPWQEWLYWWFKIGSRYVVVWLLGWPFALLKALMWWKVSPVSDEEFAGYFYNSCYAKFLTSEFTDQTKSLFSDYMEEGKTYFYADFVGMKVLKPISNVKCEASITLFEKTEDGIKPIAMNLRDYVCDPSDGDLWTLGKFIALQAAANHIIVATHPRLHFPMDSINAITKTAVPKAHILFQLIHPHTELTLKLDWQVLNSKLSLLENKWWMLYAPFPATAKTMRDLVVLGYHGIKGNPAYPKYFFPLKGPQHVNSPYGKFHDQYYKVFFKFAKNVLSELPEDDKFVTRWMDYIHNEDKTFPNSLMAKDDKDIFYHAVASYIWDVSLGHAADHKTYAEIPLNKNPLRVRVSSPEYKNPDFKLNLNKVATILDQTRLVLANWLFFKPYNVSNLIDAQYDFHLPILKDHVETFKNDLRETEKNLKTMNYMPVAEIPVSIQY
;
A
#
# COMPACT_ATOMS: atom_id res chain seq x y z
N MET A 1 -34.55 -1.79 53.15
CA MET A 1 -33.85 -0.88 52.22
C MET A 1 -32.55 -0.50 52.90
N ASP A 2 -31.51 -1.31 52.70
CA ASP A 2 -30.16 -1.04 53.18
C ASP A 2 -29.20 -1.57 52.11
N MET A 3 -28.39 -0.66 51.58
CA MET A 3 -27.63 -0.81 50.34
C MET A 3 -26.18 -1.13 50.73
N LYS A 4 -25.93 -2.37 51.15
CA LYS A 4 -24.58 -2.87 51.48
C LYS A 4 -24.39 -4.33 51.08
N THR A 5 -24.32 -4.58 49.78
CA THR A 5 -23.50 -5.67 49.24
C THR A 5 -22.22 -5.04 48.72
N LYS A 6 -21.21 -5.01 49.60
CA LYS A 6 -19.82 -4.82 49.20
C LYS A 6 -19.48 -5.92 48.19
N PHE A 7 -18.88 -5.51 47.07
CA PHE A 7 -18.17 -6.39 46.16
C PHE A 7 -17.32 -7.37 46.98
N SER A 8 -17.44 -8.67 46.69
CA SER A 8 -16.65 -9.68 47.38
C SER A 8 -15.16 -9.40 47.15
N ASP A 9 -14.44 -9.25 48.26
CA ASP A 9 -13.01 -8.96 48.37
C ASP A 9 -12.10 -10.12 47.91
N ASP A 10 -12.39 -10.75 46.77
CA ASP A 10 -11.54 -11.81 46.19
C ASP A 10 -11.18 -11.52 44.74
N LEU A 11 -10.76 -10.27 44.50
CA LEU A 11 -9.98 -9.89 43.33
C LEU A 11 -8.50 -10.02 43.69
N THR A 12 -7.98 -11.26 43.76
CA THR A 12 -6.53 -11.45 43.59
C THR A 12 -6.15 -11.25 42.12
N LEU A 13 -6.46 -10.07 41.58
CA LEU A 13 -5.83 -9.50 40.38
C LEU A 13 -4.41 -9.03 40.71
N GLU A 14 -4.07 -8.84 41.98
CA GLU A 14 -2.83 -8.18 42.41
C GLU A 14 -1.55 -9.02 42.18
N SER A 15 -1.64 -10.34 41.97
CA SER A 15 -0.43 -11.18 41.76
C SER A 15 -0.13 -11.53 40.30
N GLU A 16 -1.01 -11.21 39.35
CA GLU A 16 -0.76 -11.41 37.90
C GLU A 16 -0.37 -10.12 37.17
N PHE A 17 -0.46 -8.99 37.86
CA PHE A 17 -0.14 -7.64 37.40
C PHE A 17 1.03 -7.08 38.22
N GLU A 18 2.20 -7.72 38.21
CA GLU A 18 3.45 -6.95 38.33
C GLU A 18 3.58 -6.09 37.07
N ASP A 19 2.70 -5.10 36.98
CA ASP A 19 2.65 -4.15 35.91
C ASP A 19 3.84 -3.22 36.11
N LEU A 20 4.82 -3.38 35.23
CA LEU A 20 5.92 -2.42 35.06
C LEU A 20 5.36 -0.99 35.13
N PRO A 21 6.03 -0.08 35.83
CA PRO A 21 5.50 1.25 36.06
C PRO A 21 5.28 1.98 34.71
N PRO A 22 4.32 2.93 34.62
CA PRO A 22 3.94 3.54 33.34
C PRO A 22 5.12 4.07 32.52
N GLU A 23 6.12 4.65 33.17
CA GLU A 23 7.35 5.20 32.56
C GLU A 23 8.20 4.19 31.77
N ASP A 24 7.98 2.88 31.95
CA ASP A 24 8.64 1.84 31.17
C ASP A 24 8.08 1.72 29.74
N PHE A 25 6.95 2.37 29.45
CA PHE A 25 6.30 2.41 28.15
C PHE A 25 6.61 3.75 27.45
N LEU A 26 6.45 3.82 26.12
CA LEU A 26 6.91 5.00 25.35
C LEU A 26 6.18 6.30 25.73
N TYR A 27 4.91 6.20 26.13
CA TYR A 27 4.04 7.34 26.46
C TYR A 27 3.28 7.13 27.77
N ASP A 28 3.94 6.54 28.78
CA ASP A 28 3.36 6.36 30.11
C ASP A 28 2.03 5.57 30.10
N ARG A 29 1.90 4.59 29.19
CA ARG A 29 0.66 3.82 28.89
C ARG A 29 -0.56 4.65 28.44
N ARG A 30 -0.39 5.92 28.04
CA ARG A 30 -1.50 6.81 27.68
C ARG A 30 -2.00 6.68 26.23
N GLY A 31 -1.47 5.72 25.47
CA GLY A 31 -1.71 5.61 24.03
C GLY A 31 -0.45 5.93 23.22
N PRO A 32 -0.48 5.87 21.88
CA PRO A 32 -1.65 5.79 21.00
C PRO A 32 -2.39 4.46 21.03
N TRP A 33 -3.69 4.46 20.72
CA TRP A 33 -4.48 3.24 20.57
C TRP A 33 -5.29 3.30 19.26
N PRO A 34 -5.43 2.19 18.51
CA PRO A 34 -6.29 2.13 17.34
C PRO A 34 -7.76 2.36 17.70
N GLN A 35 -8.49 2.97 16.77
CA GLN A 35 -9.90 3.32 16.91
C GLN A 35 -10.60 3.07 15.57
N PRO A 36 -11.90 2.74 15.55
CA PRO A 36 -12.65 2.65 14.30
C PRO A 36 -12.51 3.93 13.47
N SER A 37 -12.32 3.77 12.15
CA SER A 37 -12.21 4.92 11.23
C SER A 37 -13.45 5.82 11.36
N PRO A 38 -13.29 7.15 11.57
CA PRO A 38 -14.43 8.04 11.78
C PRO A 38 -15.29 8.22 10.51
N ASN A 39 -14.68 8.00 9.33
CA ASN A 39 -15.38 8.14 8.06
C ASN A 39 -16.13 6.85 7.68
N HIS A 40 -15.52 5.69 7.94
CA HIS A 40 -16.10 4.38 7.62
C HIS A 40 -15.75 3.36 8.72
N PRO A 41 -16.43 3.37 9.88
CA PRO A 41 -16.10 2.52 11.03
C PRO A 41 -16.13 1.01 10.75
N PHE A 42 -16.93 0.61 9.76
CA PHE A 42 -17.08 -0.78 9.32
C PHE A 42 -16.50 -1.02 7.92
N GLY A 43 -15.91 0.01 7.30
CA GLY A 43 -15.48 0.02 5.90
C GLY A 43 -13.96 -0.01 5.72
N GLU A 44 -13.21 0.33 6.77
CA GLU A 44 -11.77 0.56 6.73
C GLU A 44 -11.09 -0.07 7.94
N ALA A 45 -9.77 -0.22 7.85
CA ALA A 45 -8.96 -0.62 8.99
C ALA A 45 -9.09 0.40 10.16
N PRO A 46 -8.95 -0.05 11.41
CA PRO A 46 -8.80 0.84 12.55
C PRO A 46 -7.60 1.79 12.33
N GLY A 47 -7.78 3.07 12.69
CA GLY A 47 -6.73 4.08 12.58
C GLY A 47 -6.47 4.75 13.93
N VAL A 48 -5.41 5.53 14.02
CA VAL A 48 -5.05 6.24 15.27
C VAL A 48 -5.42 7.71 15.16
N LEU A 49 -6.45 8.16 15.89
CA LEU A 49 -6.93 9.55 15.79
C LEU A 49 -6.21 10.51 16.75
N HIS A 50 -5.71 9.99 17.87
CA HIS A 50 -5.01 10.76 18.89
C HIS A 50 -3.50 10.49 18.82
N ILE A 51 -2.83 11.23 17.94
CA ILE A 51 -1.38 11.15 17.74
C ILE A 51 -0.66 11.89 18.87
N PRO A 52 0.32 11.26 19.56
CA PRO A 52 1.15 11.95 20.55
C PRO A 52 1.82 13.20 19.97
N TRP A 53 1.95 14.25 20.78
CA TRP A 53 2.51 15.52 20.33
C TRP A 53 3.95 15.39 19.80
N GLN A 54 4.75 14.49 20.38
CA GLN A 54 6.12 14.21 19.96
C GLN A 54 6.18 13.68 18.52
N GLU A 55 5.30 12.76 18.16
CA GLU A 55 5.16 12.22 16.79
C GLU A 55 4.78 13.33 15.81
N TRP A 56 3.88 14.23 16.22
CA TRP A 56 3.44 15.37 15.41
C TRP A 56 4.60 16.32 15.10
N LEU A 57 5.36 16.71 16.13
CA LEU A 57 6.52 17.57 15.98
C LEU A 57 7.62 16.93 15.12
N TYR A 58 7.92 15.66 15.37
CA TYR A 58 8.94 14.93 14.65
C TYR A 58 8.61 14.83 13.15
N TRP A 59 7.35 14.52 12.83
CA TRP A 59 6.87 14.50 11.45
C TRP A 59 6.98 15.87 10.77
N TRP A 60 6.62 16.97 11.45
CA TRP A 60 6.75 18.31 10.86
C TRP A 60 8.19 18.68 10.55
N PHE A 61 9.11 18.33 11.45
CA PHE A 61 10.53 18.57 11.26
C PHE A 61 11.08 17.79 10.06
N LYS A 62 10.71 16.51 9.91
CA LYS A 62 11.27 15.61 8.89
C LYS A 62 10.57 15.66 7.53
N ILE A 63 9.25 15.75 7.52
CA ILE A 63 8.40 15.58 6.32
C ILE A 63 7.55 16.83 6.07
N GLY A 64 6.83 17.32 7.09
CA GLY A 64 5.82 18.37 6.90
C GLY A 64 6.37 19.67 6.34
N SER A 65 7.53 20.11 6.83
CA SER A 65 8.22 21.33 6.36
C SER A 65 8.54 21.25 4.86
N ARG A 66 9.06 20.10 4.40
CA ARG A 66 9.31 19.82 2.99
C ARG A 66 8.04 19.94 2.16
N TYR A 67 6.92 19.37 2.63
CA TYR A 67 5.66 19.38 1.89
C TYR A 67 5.19 20.81 1.65
N VAL A 68 5.28 21.66 2.67
CA VAL A 68 4.93 23.09 2.57
C VAL A 68 5.84 23.81 1.58
N VAL A 69 7.16 23.61 1.67
CA VAL A 69 8.14 24.25 0.77
C VAL A 69 7.89 23.85 -0.69
N VAL A 70 7.74 22.55 -0.96
CA VAL A 70 7.50 22.02 -2.32
C VAL A 70 6.15 22.47 -2.85
N TRP A 71 5.11 22.53 -2.01
CA TRP A 71 3.81 23.06 -2.42
C TRP A 71 3.89 24.54 -2.83
N LEU A 72 4.53 25.37 -2.01
CA LEU A 72 4.62 26.82 -2.24
C LEU A 72 5.51 27.17 -3.44
N LEU A 73 6.65 26.48 -3.59
CA LEU A 73 7.69 26.87 -4.55
C LEU A 73 7.80 25.93 -5.76
N GLY A 74 7.28 24.71 -5.67
CA GLY A 74 7.43 23.69 -6.72
C GLY A 74 6.46 23.83 -7.89
N TRP A 75 5.29 24.46 -7.69
CA TRP A 75 4.25 24.49 -8.72
C TRP A 75 4.64 25.16 -10.04
N PRO A 76 5.49 26.23 -10.10
CA PRO A 76 5.92 26.81 -11.37
C PRO A 76 6.78 25.83 -12.17
N PHE A 77 7.65 25.07 -11.49
CA PHE A 77 8.50 24.06 -12.12
C PHE A 77 7.69 22.87 -12.62
N ALA A 78 6.67 22.45 -11.84
CA ALA A 78 5.76 21.41 -12.28
C ALA A 78 4.96 21.82 -13.51
N LEU A 79 4.52 23.08 -13.56
CA LEU A 79 3.84 23.64 -14.73
C LEU A 79 4.76 23.72 -15.94
N LEU A 80 6.00 24.20 -15.78
CA LEU A 80 6.98 24.22 -16.86
C LEU A 80 7.23 22.81 -17.41
N LYS A 81 7.35 21.81 -16.53
CA LYS A 81 7.49 20.41 -16.93
C LYS A 81 6.29 19.91 -17.73
N ALA A 82 5.07 20.19 -17.26
CA ALA A 82 3.85 19.84 -17.98
C ALA A 82 3.73 20.55 -19.34
N LEU A 83 4.17 21.80 -19.44
CA LEU A 83 4.21 22.56 -20.69
C LEU A 83 5.19 21.97 -21.71
N MET A 84 6.37 21.48 -21.26
CA MET A 84 7.34 20.82 -22.13
C MET A 84 6.81 19.52 -22.75
N TRP A 85 5.89 18.82 -22.08
CA TRP A 85 5.23 17.64 -22.65
C TRP A 85 4.12 18.00 -23.63
N TRP A 86 3.47 19.16 -23.42
CA TRP A 86 2.31 19.68 -24.15
C TRP A 86 1.04 18.81 -24.05
N LYS A 87 1.15 17.52 -24.33
CA LYS A 87 0.10 16.50 -24.34
C LYS A 87 0.60 15.21 -23.70
N VAL A 88 -0.32 14.27 -23.45
CA VAL A 88 0.08 12.90 -23.10
C VAL A 88 0.84 12.26 -24.26
N SER A 89 1.82 11.42 -23.94
CA SER A 89 2.53 10.64 -24.94
C SER A 89 1.78 9.34 -25.22
N PRO A 90 1.77 8.86 -26.48
CA PRO A 90 1.24 7.53 -26.77
C PRO A 90 2.04 6.47 -26.00
N VAL A 91 1.37 5.38 -25.68
CA VAL A 91 1.93 4.23 -24.96
C VAL A 91 1.92 3.05 -25.92
N SER A 92 3.07 2.42 -26.17
CA SER A 92 3.10 1.20 -26.99
C SER A 92 2.50 0.00 -26.22
N ASP A 93 2.27 -1.12 -26.91
CA ASP A 93 1.76 -2.32 -26.24
C ASP A 93 2.82 -2.94 -25.32
N GLU A 94 4.10 -2.85 -25.71
CA GLU A 94 5.24 -3.28 -24.92
C GLU A 94 5.40 -2.44 -23.65
N GLU A 95 5.26 -1.12 -23.76
CA GLU A 95 5.31 -0.22 -22.59
C GLU A 95 4.14 -0.48 -21.65
N PHE A 96 2.92 -0.62 -22.19
CA PHE A 96 1.72 -0.90 -21.41
C PHE A 96 1.84 -2.25 -20.69
N ALA A 97 2.26 -3.31 -21.39
CA ALA A 97 2.58 -4.61 -20.78
C ALA A 97 3.66 -4.49 -19.71
N GLY A 98 4.72 -3.73 -20.01
CA GLY A 98 5.85 -3.50 -19.13
C GLY A 98 5.44 -2.87 -17.81
N TYR A 99 4.53 -1.89 -17.82
CA TYR A 99 4.00 -1.31 -16.58
C TYR A 99 3.24 -2.35 -15.77
N PHE A 100 2.38 -3.16 -16.37
CA PHE A 100 1.65 -4.21 -15.66
C PHE A 100 2.51 -5.39 -15.21
N TYR A 101 3.65 -5.63 -15.83
CA TYR A 101 4.49 -6.80 -15.49
C TYR A 101 5.67 -6.46 -14.57
N ASN A 102 6.23 -5.26 -14.72
CA ASN A 102 7.48 -4.83 -14.08
C ASN A 102 7.29 -3.63 -13.14
N SER A 103 6.11 -3.46 -12.54
CA SER A 103 5.86 -2.46 -11.50
C SER A 103 4.85 -2.97 -10.48
N CYS A 104 4.50 -2.15 -9.50
CA CYS A 104 3.40 -2.38 -8.58
C CYS A 104 2.04 -2.70 -9.26
N TYR A 105 1.83 -2.33 -10.53
CA TYR A 105 0.63 -2.74 -11.28
C TYR A 105 0.53 -4.26 -11.49
N ALA A 106 1.63 -5.00 -11.34
CA ALA A 106 1.60 -6.46 -11.39
C ALA A 106 0.69 -7.08 -10.34
N LYS A 107 0.40 -6.37 -9.24
CA LYS A 107 -0.58 -6.77 -8.23
C LYS A 107 -2.01 -6.92 -8.79
N PHE A 108 -2.30 -6.36 -9.97
CA PHE A 108 -3.60 -6.49 -10.63
C PHE A 108 -3.71 -7.69 -11.57
N LEU A 109 -2.61 -8.41 -11.85
CA LEU A 109 -2.64 -9.57 -12.74
C LEU A 109 -3.28 -10.77 -12.05
N THR A 110 -4.51 -11.09 -12.46
CA THR A 110 -5.30 -12.20 -11.94
C THR A 110 -5.31 -13.37 -12.90
N SER A 111 -5.03 -14.58 -12.41
CA SER A 111 -5.08 -15.83 -13.19
C SER A 111 -6.36 -16.63 -12.98
N GLU A 112 -7.18 -16.27 -11.99
CA GLU A 112 -8.42 -16.97 -11.66
C GLU A 112 -9.60 -16.36 -12.42
N PHE A 113 -10.02 -17.01 -13.50
CA PHE A 113 -11.11 -16.51 -14.34
C PHE A 113 -12.49 -16.96 -13.83
N THR A 114 -13.40 -15.99 -13.68
CA THR A 114 -14.84 -16.25 -13.51
C THR A 114 -15.51 -16.60 -14.84
N ASP A 115 -16.69 -17.22 -14.81
CA ASP A 115 -17.47 -17.52 -16.02
C ASP A 115 -17.81 -16.24 -16.82
N GLN A 116 -18.06 -15.14 -16.11
CA GLN A 116 -18.30 -13.84 -16.71
C GLN A 116 -17.06 -13.35 -17.49
N THR A 117 -15.87 -13.42 -16.89
CA THR A 117 -14.63 -12.98 -17.54
C THR A 117 -14.26 -13.89 -18.71
N LYS A 118 -14.49 -15.21 -18.61
CA LYS A 118 -14.29 -16.15 -19.73
C LYS A 118 -15.23 -15.83 -20.89
N SER A 119 -16.51 -15.62 -20.61
CA SER A 119 -17.50 -15.27 -21.63
C SER A 119 -17.13 -13.98 -22.34
N LEU A 120 -16.67 -12.98 -21.59
CA LEU A 120 -16.31 -11.66 -22.10
C LEU A 120 -15.18 -11.71 -23.15
N PHE A 121 -14.23 -12.63 -23.00
CA PHE A 121 -13.07 -12.74 -23.87
C PHE A 121 -12.99 -14.07 -24.64
N SER A 122 -14.12 -14.76 -24.78
CA SER A 122 -14.16 -16.08 -25.44
C SER A 122 -13.55 -16.07 -26.85
N ASP A 123 -13.75 -15.00 -27.63
CA ASP A 123 -13.17 -14.84 -28.97
C ASP A 123 -11.66 -14.57 -29.00
N TYR A 124 -11.05 -14.27 -27.84
CA TYR A 124 -9.64 -13.89 -27.70
C TYR A 124 -8.81 -14.93 -26.94
N MET A 125 -9.45 -15.98 -26.41
CA MET A 125 -8.81 -17.03 -25.64
C MET A 125 -8.70 -18.32 -26.46
N GLU A 126 -7.48 -18.84 -26.58
CA GLU A 126 -7.18 -20.08 -27.28
C GLU A 126 -6.83 -21.19 -26.27
N GLU A 127 -7.18 -22.43 -26.60
CA GLU A 127 -6.81 -23.59 -25.80
C GLU A 127 -5.29 -23.77 -25.77
N GLY A 128 -4.75 -24.14 -24.60
CA GLY A 128 -3.31 -24.37 -24.40
C GLY A 128 -2.49 -23.11 -24.09
N LYS A 129 -3.06 -21.91 -24.20
CA LYS A 129 -2.42 -20.65 -23.78
C LYS A 129 -2.73 -20.30 -22.33
N THR A 130 -1.83 -19.54 -21.70
CA THR A 130 -2.02 -19.02 -20.34
C THR A 130 -2.33 -17.53 -20.41
N TYR A 131 -3.31 -17.10 -19.62
CA TYR A 131 -3.79 -15.72 -19.62
C TYR A 131 -3.81 -15.13 -18.22
N PHE A 132 -3.70 -13.80 -18.15
CA PHE A 132 -4.04 -13.01 -16.97
C PHE A 132 -5.03 -11.93 -17.38
N TYR A 133 -5.80 -11.43 -16.43
CA TYR A 133 -6.57 -10.21 -16.63
C TYR A 133 -6.35 -9.22 -15.48
N ALA A 134 -6.52 -7.94 -15.79
CA ALA A 134 -6.63 -6.88 -14.81
C ALA A 134 -8.05 -6.30 -14.87
N ASP A 135 -8.79 -6.35 -13.76
CA ASP A 135 -10.16 -5.88 -13.66
C ASP A 135 -10.22 -4.59 -12.84
N PHE A 136 -10.79 -3.56 -13.46
CA PHE A 136 -10.97 -2.24 -12.88
C PHE A 136 -12.44 -1.83 -12.78
N VAL A 137 -13.35 -2.78 -12.59
CA VAL A 137 -14.78 -2.53 -12.34
C VAL A 137 -15.01 -1.60 -11.14
N GLY A 138 -14.07 -1.57 -10.20
CA GLY A 138 -14.05 -0.65 -9.06
C GLY A 138 -14.07 0.83 -9.45
N MET A 139 -13.66 1.21 -10.68
CA MET A 139 -13.81 2.58 -11.15
C MET A 139 -15.26 3.07 -11.17
N LYS A 140 -16.26 2.16 -11.20
CA LYS A 140 -17.69 2.48 -11.14
C LYS A 140 -18.11 3.14 -9.83
N VAL A 141 -17.36 3.00 -8.75
CA VAL A 141 -17.66 3.67 -7.47
C VAL A 141 -17.32 5.16 -7.51
N LEU A 142 -16.48 5.58 -8.46
CA LEU A 142 -15.97 6.93 -8.54
C LEU A 142 -16.99 7.87 -9.19
N LYS A 143 -17.29 8.99 -8.50
CA LYS A 143 -18.02 10.11 -9.10
C LYS A 143 -17.01 11.11 -9.67
N PRO A 144 -16.83 11.18 -11.00
CA PRO A 144 -15.82 12.03 -11.59
C PRO A 144 -16.08 13.51 -11.32
N ILE A 145 -15.00 14.30 -11.22
CA ILE A 145 -15.08 15.77 -11.24
C ILE A 145 -15.42 16.26 -12.65
N SER A 146 -15.77 17.55 -12.76
CA SER A 146 -16.19 18.15 -14.03
C SER A 146 -15.22 17.87 -15.18
N ASN A 147 -15.76 17.36 -16.29
CA ASN A 147 -15.05 17.05 -17.53
C ASN A 147 -13.92 16.01 -17.39
N VAL A 148 -13.95 15.17 -16.35
CA VAL A 148 -13.07 14.00 -16.19
C VAL A 148 -13.92 12.73 -16.30
N LYS A 149 -13.32 11.63 -16.73
CA LYS A 149 -13.95 10.31 -16.89
C LYS A 149 -13.27 9.32 -15.93
N CYS A 150 -14.06 8.38 -15.45
CA CYS A 150 -13.65 7.28 -14.57
C CYS A 150 -14.26 5.99 -15.12
N GLU A 151 -13.96 5.65 -16.37
CA GLU A 151 -14.54 4.47 -17.01
C GLU A 151 -13.89 3.21 -16.45
N ALA A 152 -14.70 2.19 -16.19
CA ALA A 152 -14.20 0.87 -15.83
C ALA A 152 -13.65 0.17 -17.06
N SER A 153 -12.67 -0.70 -16.86
CA SER A 153 -12.17 -1.56 -17.92
C SER A 153 -11.73 -2.90 -17.36
N ILE A 154 -11.72 -3.91 -18.23
CA ILE A 154 -11.05 -5.19 -17.96
C ILE A 154 -10.07 -5.43 -19.10
N THR A 155 -8.81 -5.67 -18.78
CA THR A 155 -7.75 -5.88 -19.76
C THR A 155 -7.28 -7.33 -19.70
N LEU A 156 -7.25 -8.00 -20.86
CA LEU A 156 -6.73 -9.35 -21.02
C LEU A 156 -5.30 -9.33 -21.52
N PHE A 157 -4.46 -10.16 -20.91
CA PHE A 157 -3.08 -10.37 -21.27
C PHE A 157 -2.80 -11.86 -21.56
N GLU A 158 -2.08 -12.14 -22.62
CA GLU A 158 -1.48 -13.45 -22.87
C GLU A 158 -0.11 -13.53 -22.16
N LYS A 159 0.15 -14.62 -21.42
CA LYS A 159 1.47 -14.91 -20.86
C LYS A 159 2.38 -15.37 -22.00
N THR A 160 3.51 -14.70 -22.17
CA THR A 160 4.59 -15.10 -23.09
C THR A 160 5.79 -15.62 -22.32
N GLU A 161 6.79 -16.18 -23.00
CA GLU A 161 8.05 -16.61 -22.38
C GLU A 161 8.71 -15.47 -21.60
N ASP A 162 8.83 -14.30 -22.24
CA ASP A 162 9.54 -13.14 -21.68
C ASP A 162 8.67 -12.18 -20.86
N GLY A 163 7.34 -12.37 -20.84
CA GLY A 163 6.47 -11.40 -20.17
C GLY A 163 4.99 -11.65 -20.36
N ILE A 164 4.28 -10.57 -20.67
CA ILE A 164 2.86 -10.57 -21.01
C ILE A 164 2.64 -9.70 -22.25
N LYS A 165 1.57 -9.97 -22.99
CA LYS A 165 1.14 -9.18 -24.13
C LYS A 165 -0.34 -8.80 -23.97
N PRO A 166 -0.72 -7.52 -24.04
CA PRO A 166 -2.13 -7.14 -24.02
C PRO A 166 -2.79 -7.59 -25.33
N ILE A 167 -3.95 -8.22 -25.24
CA ILE A 167 -4.64 -8.78 -26.42
C ILE A 167 -6.04 -8.22 -26.62
N ALA A 168 -6.73 -7.84 -25.53
CA ALA A 168 -8.09 -7.34 -25.60
C ALA A 168 -8.41 -6.47 -24.38
N MET A 169 -9.32 -5.51 -24.54
CA MET A 169 -9.83 -4.66 -23.47
C MET A 169 -11.34 -4.48 -23.59
N ASN A 170 -12.04 -4.80 -22.51
CA ASN A 170 -13.42 -4.38 -22.32
C ASN A 170 -13.45 -2.96 -21.75
N LEU A 171 -14.17 -2.05 -22.40
CA LEU A 171 -14.34 -0.66 -21.93
C LEU A 171 -15.77 -0.37 -21.46
N ARG A 172 -16.76 -1.04 -22.07
CA ARG A 172 -18.20 -0.91 -21.79
C ARG A 172 -18.89 -2.23 -22.13
N ASP A 173 -19.78 -2.20 -23.12
CA ASP A 173 -20.52 -3.37 -23.62
C ASP A 173 -19.84 -4.01 -24.83
N TYR A 174 -18.61 -3.60 -25.15
CA TYR A 174 -17.81 -4.15 -26.24
C TYR A 174 -16.35 -4.34 -25.83
N VAL A 175 -15.65 -5.14 -26.62
CA VAL A 175 -14.22 -5.43 -26.51
C VAL A 175 -13.47 -4.82 -27.70
N CYS A 176 -12.39 -4.12 -27.42
CA CYS A 176 -11.44 -3.66 -28.43
C CYS A 176 -10.11 -4.40 -28.32
N ASP A 177 -9.36 -4.42 -29.41
CA ASP A 177 -8.07 -5.09 -29.57
C ASP A 177 -7.11 -4.21 -30.39
N PRO A 178 -5.83 -4.59 -30.58
CA PRO A 178 -4.86 -3.75 -31.28
C PRO A 178 -5.27 -3.33 -32.71
N SER A 179 -6.16 -4.06 -33.38
CA SER A 179 -6.65 -3.69 -34.72
C SER A 179 -7.56 -2.47 -34.72
N ASP A 180 -8.10 -2.07 -33.55
CA ASP A 180 -8.99 -0.91 -33.37
C ASP A 180 -8.25 0.44 -33.23
N GLY A 181 -6.92 0.46 -33.42
CA GLY A 181 -6.12 1.68 -33.58
C GLY A 181 -6.27 2.71 -32.44
N ASP A 182 -6.90 3.84 -32.72
CA ASP A 182 -7.06 4.95 -31.76
C ASP A 182 -7.97 4.57 -30.58
N LEU A 183 -8.93 3.66 -30.79
CA LEU A 183 -9.80 3.15 -29.72
C LEU A 183 -9.00 2.26 -28.76
N TRP A 184 -8.11 1.42 -29.29
CA TRP A 184 -7.15 0.65 -28.49
C TRP A 184 -6.24 1.56 -27.67
N THR A 185 -5.75 2.64 -28.29
CA THR A 185 -4.91 3.63 -27.60
C THR A 185 -5.65 4.33 -26.47
N LEU A 186 -6.93 4.70 -26.66
CA LEU A 186 -7.76 5.25 -25.58
C LEU A 186 -7.97 4.23 -24.46
N GLY A 187 -8.24 2.96 -24.81
CA GLY A 187 -8.41 1.88 -23.85
C GLY A 187 -7.21 1.75 -22.91
N LYS A 188 -5.99 1.87 -23.43
CA LYS A 188 -4.77 1.85 -22.60
C LYS A 188 -4.74 3.01 -21.60
N PHE A 189 -5.12 4.22 -21.98
CA PHE A 189 -5.20 5.33 -21.04
C PHE A 189 -6.27 5.14 -19.96
N ILE A 190 -7.43 4.56 -20.31
CA ILE A 190 -8.48 4.22 -19.35
C ILE A 190 -7.98 3.18 -18.34
N ALA A 191 -7.35 2.10 -18.83
CA ALA A 191 -6.77 1.06 -17.98
C ALA A 191 -5.63 1.59 -17.10
N LEU A 192 -4.74 2.43 -17.63
CA LEU A 192 -3.66 3.05 -16.85
C LEU A 192 -4.19 4.02 -15.79
N GLN A 193 -5.18 4.84 -16.13
CA GLN A 193 -5.85 5.69 -15.16
C GLN A 193 -6.44 4.84 -14.03
N ALA A 194 -7.09 3.75 -14.38
CA ALA A 194 -7.72 2.88 -13.41
C ALA A 194 -6.69 2.18 -12.52
N ALA A 195 -5.63 1.61 -13.10
CA ALA A 195 -4.52 1.01 -12.37
C ALA A 195 -3.85 2.00 -11.41
N ALA A 196 -3.60 3.24 -11.87
CA ALA A 196 -3.01 4.29 -11.04
C ALA A 196 -3.89 4.64 -9.83
N ASN A 197 -5.21 4.79 -10.03
CA ASN A 197 -6.12 5.10 -8.92
C ASN A 197 -6.28 3.90 -7.97
N HIS A 198 -6.34 2.67 -8.50
CA HIS A 198 -6.45 1.46 -7.67
C HIS A 198 -5.18 1.20 -6.88
N ILE A 199 -3.99 1.43 -7.44
CA ILE A 199 -2.76 1.21 -6.68
C ILE A 199 -2.71 2.21 -5.53
N ILE A 200 -2.89 3.51 -5.81
CA ILE A 200 -2.74 4.57 -4.81
C ILE A 200 -3.83 4.49 -3.72
N VAL A 201 -5.05 4.10 -4.06
CA VAL A 201 -6.22 4.31 -3.18
C VAL A 201 -6.92 3.02 -2.75
N ALA A 202 -6.73 1.89 -3.43
CA ALA A 202 -7.35 0.62 -3.03
C ALA A 202 -6.34 -0.41 -2.51
N THR A 203 -5.21 -0.57 -3.21
CA THR A 203 -4.26 -1.66 -2.94
C THR A 203 -3.13 -1.23 -2.02
N HIS A 204 -2.48 -0.11 -2.32
CA HIS A 204 -1.37 0.40 -1.51
C HIS A 204 -1.76 0.79 -0.08
N PRO A 205 -2.95 1.38 0.18
CA PRO A 205 -3.47 1.59 1.53
C PRO A 205 -3.47 0.38 2.46
N ARG A 206 -3.48 -0.84 1.90
CA ARG A 206 -3.42 -2.09 2.68
C ARG A 206 -2.08 -2.27 3.39
N LEU A 207 -1.02 -1.60 2.92
CA LEU A 207 0.31 -1.60 3.53
C LEU A 207 0.45 -0.52 4.63
N HIS A 208 -0.48 0.45 4.66
CA HIS A 208 -0.51 1.54 5.63
C HIS A 208 -1.43 1.22 6.79
N PHE A 209 -2.74 1.37 6.56
CA PHE A 209 -3.70 1.63 7.64
C PHE A 209 -3.93 0.45 8.57
N PRO A 210 -3.93 -0.82 8.13
CA PRO A 210 -3.97 -1.95 9.06
C PRO A 210 -2.75 -2.01 9.99
N MET A 211 -1.58 -1.52 9.53
CA MET A 211 -0.32 -1.57 10.28
C MET A 211 -0.29 -0.56 11.45
N ASP A 212 -1.16 0.45 11.44
CA ASP A 212 -1.32 1.42 12.53
C ASP A 212 -1.70 0.74 13.86
N SER A 213 -2.49 -0.33 13.81
CA SER A 213 -2.86 -1.10 15.01
C SER A 213 -1.63 -1.73 15.66
N ILE A 214 -0.76 -2.34 14.85
CA ILE A 214 0.49 -2.95 15.31
C ILE A 214 1.42 -1.89 15.89
N ASN A 215 1.58 -0.77 15.18
CA ASN A 215 2.41 0.36 15.59
C ASN A 215 1.95 0.93 16.95
N ALA A 216 0.67 1.28 17.06
CA ALA A 216 0.12 1.92 18.25
C ALA A 216 0.11 0.99 19.47
N ILE A 217 -0.31 -0.25 19.30
CA ILE A 217 -0.32 -1.23 20.38
C ILE A 217 1.11 -1.54 20.85
N THR A 218 2.10 -1.63 19.95
CA THR A 218 3.51 -1.78 20.34
C THR A 218 3.97 -0.62 21.22
N LYS A 219 3.71 0.62 20.79
CA LYS A 219 4.13 1.84 21.53
C LYS A 219 3.46 1.98 22.90
N THR A 220 2.27 1.42 23.06
CA THR A 220 1.45 1.57 24.27
C THR A 220 1.58 0.42 25.25
N ALA A 221 1.63 -0.82 24.75
CA ALA A 221 1.46 -2.03 25.55
C ALA A 221 2.73 -2.87 25.69
N VAL A 222 3.82 -2.53 25.00
CA VAL A 222 5.09 -3.25 25.10
C VAL A 222 6.13 -2.34 25.76
N PRO A 223 6.82 -2.80 26.83
CA PRO A 223 7.85 -2.01 27.51
C PRO A 223 9.04 -1.69 26.59
N LYS A 224 9.65 -0.51 26.75
CA LYS A 224 10.77 -0.05 25.90
C LYS A 224 11.98 -0.99 25.92
N ALA A 225 12.22 -1.64 27.07
CA ALA A 225 13.34 -2.57 27.25
C ALA A 225 13.07 -3.97 26.68
N HIS A 226 11.83 -4.27 26.26
CA HIS A 226 11.45 -5.58 25.76
C HIS A 226 11.97 -5.82 24.33
N ILE A 227 12.46 -7.03 24.02
CA ILE A 227 13.05 -7.36 22.71
C ILE A 227 12.08 -7.07 21.55
N LEU A 228 10.80 -7.44 21.71
CA LEU A 228 9.76 -7.13 20.71
C LEU A 228 9.64 -5.62 20.43
N PHE A 229 9.68 -4.78 21.46
CA PHE A 229 9.62 -3.32 21.29
C PHE A 229 10.88 -2.83 20.56
N GLN A 230 12.06 -3.26 21.02
CA GLN A 230 13.34 -2.85 20.44
C GLN A 230 13.47 -3.28 18.97
N LEU A 231 12.86 -4.42 18.59
CA LEU A 231 12.79 -4.89 17.21
C LEU A 231 11.83 -4.05 16.36
N ILE A 232 10.60 -3.79 16.84
CA ILE A 232 9.54 -3.14 16.05
C ILE A 232 9.71 -1.62 15.99
N HIS A 233 10.08 -0.98 17.09
CA HIS A 233 10.05 0.47 17.25
C HIS A 233 10.76 1.25 16.13
N PRO A 234 11.96 0.86 15.64
CA PRO A 234 12.60 1.53 14.50
C PRO A 234 11.72 1.58 13.24
N HIS A 235 10.88 0.57 13.03
CA HIS A 235 9.98 0.44 11.86
C HIS A 235 8.67 1.21 12.01
N THR A 236 8.47 1.90 13.13
CA THR A 236 7.26 2.68 13.41
C THR A 236 7.41 4.17 13.13
N GLU A 237 8.62 4.59 12.71
CA GLU A 237 9.02 5.99 12.55
C GLU A 237 8.09 6.70 11.55
N LEU A 238 7.53 7.86 11.95
CA LEU A 238 6.72 8.78 11.14
C LEU A 238 5.35 8.27 10.67
N THR A 239 5.10 6.96 10.72
CA THR A 239 3.92 6.29 10.13
C THR A 239 2.60 6.83 10.68
N LEU A 240 2.38 6.80 12.00
CA LEU A 240 1.08 7.16 12.59
C LEU A 240 0.64 8.59 12.18
N LYS A 241 1.58 9.55 12.20
CA LYS A 241 1.26 10.93 11.85
C LYS A 241 1.05 11.10 10.35
N LEU A 242 1.77 10.34 9.53
CA LEU A 242 1.63 10.32 8.08
C LEU A 242 0.27 9.75 7.68
N ASP A 243 -0.10 8.59 8.20
CA ASP A 243 -1.38 7.94 7.90
C ASP A 243 -2.54 8.81 8.35
N TRP A 244 -2.45 9.41 9.54
CA TRP A 244 -3.41 10.43 9.98
C TRP A 244 -3.48 11.62 9.01
N GLN A 245 -2.33 12.08 8.47
CA GLN A 245 -2.31 13.19 7.50
C GLN A 245 -3.05 12.80 6.21
N VAL A 246 -2.88 11.57 5.72
CA VAL A 246 -3.54 11.09 4.51
C VAL A 246 -5.05 10.95 4.75
N LEU A 247 -5.47 10.40 5.89
CA LEU A 247 -6.87 10.06 6.10
C LEU A 247 -7.72 11.20 6.66
N ASN A 248 -7.15 12.07 7.48
CA ASN A 248 -7.92 12.98 8.33
C ASN A 248 -7.59 14.46 8.11
N SER A 249 -6.51 14.79 7.40
CA SER A 249 -6.13 16.18 7.16
C SER A 249 -6.96 16.82 6.05
N LYS A 250 -7.37 18.08 6.26
CA LYS A 250 -8.00 18.94 5.22
C LYS A 250 -7.06 19.29 4.06
N LEU A 251 -5.76 19.00 4.22
CA LEU A 251 -4.72 19.16 3.20
C LEU A 251 -4.34 17.83 2.53
N SER A 252 -5.03 16.73 2.86
CA SER A 252 -4.82 15.45 2.18
C SER A 252 -5.14 15.57 0.69
N LEU A 253 -4.33 14.96 -0.17
CA LEU A 253 -4.64 14.89 -1.60
C LEU A 253 -5.99 14.20 -1.89
N LEU A 254 -6.49 13.36 -0.98
CA LEU A 254 -7.81 12.74 -1.08
C LEU A 254 -8.96 13.76 -1.03
N GLU A 255 -8.77 14.92 -0.41
CA GLU A 255 -9.79 15.99 -0.37
C GLU A 255 -10.10 16.53 -1.78
N ASN A 256 -9.13 16.45 -2.70
CA ASN A 256 -9.24 16.79 -4.12
C ASN A 256 -10.03 18.08 -4.42
N LYS A 257 -9.77 19.15 -3.66
CA LYS A 257 -10.43 20.46 -3.85
C LYS A 257 -9.86 21.18 -5.08
N TRP A 258 -10.68 22.04 -5.69
CA TRP A 258 -10.32 22.72 -6.94
C TRP A 258 -9.00 23.53 -6.87
N TRP A 259 -8.72 24.13 -5.70
CA TRP A 259 -7.52 24.95 -5.44
C TRP A 259 -6.27 24.11 -5.11
N MET A 260 -6.42 22.81 -4.84
CA MET A 260 -5.30 21.92 -4.51
C MET A 260 -4.57 21.54 -5.79
N LEU A 261 -3.57 22.35 -6.16
CA LEU A 261 -2.75 22.13 -7.36
C LEU A 261 -1.90 20.85 -7.31
N TYR A 262 -1.86 20.15 -6.18
CA TYR A 262 -1.18 18.87 -6.00
C TYR A 262 -2.12 17.68 -5.89
N ALA A 263 -3.45 17.88 -5.96
CA ALA A 263 -4.41 16.78 -5.89
C ALA A 263 -4.75 16.30 -7.30
N PRO A 264 -4.27 15.10 -7.72
CA PRO A 264 -4.36 14.69 -9.11
C PRO A 264 -5.58 13.80 -9.40
N PHE A 265 -6.38 13.44 -8.38
CA PHE A 265 -7.40 12.42 -8.51
C PHE A 265 -8.57 12.84 -9.42
N PRO A 266 -9.24 11.87 -10.06
CA PRO A 266 -10.29 12.14 -11.04
C PRO A 266 -11.68 12.32 -10.42
N ALA A 267 -11.86 12.04 -9.13
CA ALA A 267 -13.17 11.98 -8.49
C ALA A 267 -13.23 12.76 -7.17
N THR A 268 -14.45 12.93 -6.64
CA THR A 268 -14.66 13.63 -5.36
C THR A 268 -14.01 12.91 -4.18
N ALA A 269 -13.68 13.64 -3.10
CA ALA A 269 -13.09 13.06 -1.90
C ALA A 269 -13.88 11.87 -1.35
N LYS A 270 -15.20 12.02 -1.26
CA LYS A 270 -16.10 10.96 -0.80
C LYS A 270 -15.93 9.67 -1.62
N THR A 271 -16.01 9.77 -2.94
CA THR A 271 -15.94 8.56 -3.78
C THR A 271 -14.52 8.02 -3.95
N MET A 272 -13.48 8.87 -3.81
CA MET A 272 -12.12 8.34 -3.67
C MET A 272 -11.99 7.52 -2.38
N ARG A 273 -12.66 7.92 -1.29
CA ARG A 273 -12.73 7.14 -0.05
C ARG A 273 -13.48 5.81 -0.23
N ASP A 274 -14.57 5.82 -0.99
CA ASP A 274 -15.30 4.59 -1.32
C ASP A 274 -14.41 3.56 -2.03
N LEU A 275 -13.39 4.00 -2.79
CA LEU A 275 -12.38 3.13 -3.40
C LEU A 275 -11.40 2.53 -2.37
N VAL A 276 -11.09 3.23 -1.27
CA VAL A 276 -10.35 2.68 -0.11
C VAL A 276 -11.15 1.56 0.54
N VAL A 277 -12.44 1.81 0.78
CA VAL A 277 -13.38 0.83 1.35
C VAL A 277 -13.45 -0.41 0.46
N LEU A 278 -13.54 -0.23 -0.86
CA LEU A 278 -13.50 -1.34 -1.83
C LEU A 278 -12.20 -2.13 -1.71
N GLY A 279 -11.06 -1.43 -1.57
CA GLY A 279 -9.77 -2.04 -1.29
C GLY A 279 -9.75 -2.87 -0.02
N TYR A 280 -10.47 -2.49 1.03
CA TYR A 280 -10.49 -3.25 2.28
C TYR A 280 -11.50 -4.43 2.24
N HIS A 281 -12.70 -4.21 1.70
CA HIS A 281 -13.77 -5.20 1.69
C HIS A 281 -13.72 -6.21 0.53
N GLY A 282 -13.11 -5.82 -0.57
CA GLY A 282 -13.16 -6.58 -1.82
C GLY A 282 -14.56 -6.62 -2.45
N ILE A 283 -14.70 -7.44 -3.50
CA ILE A 283 -15.97 -7.73 -4.17
C ILE A 283 -16.20 -9.23 -4.09
N LYS A 284 -17.33 -9.63 -3.48
CA LYS A 284 -17.69 -11.04 -3.33
C LYS A 284 -17.75 -11.74 -4.70
N GLY A 285 -17.02 -12.84 -4.85
CA GLY A 285 -16.99 -13.63 -6.08
C GLY A 285 -16.12 -13.05 -7.20
N ASN A 286 -15.41 -11.95 -6.96
CA ASN A 286 -14.44 -11.40 -7.92
C ASN A 286 -13.01 -11.57 -7.39
N PRO A 287 -12.21 -12.48 -7.99
CA PRO A 287 -10.83 -12.73 -7.58
C PRO A 287 -9.89 -11.52 -7.70
N ALA A 288 -10.20 -10.53 -8.55
CA ALA A 288 -9.40 -9.31 -8.68
C ALA A 288 -9.59 -8.33 -7.50
N TYR A 289 -10.61 -8.54 -6.68
CA TYR A 289 -10.91 -7.72 -5.50
C TYR A 289 -11.04 -8.61 -4.26
N PRO A 290 -9.95 -9.26 -3.81
CA PRO A 290 -10.01 -10.02 -2.58
C PRO A 290 -10.23 -9.07 -1.39
N LYS A 291 -10.97 -9.54 -0.38
CA LYS A 291 -11.03 -8.87 0.92
C LYS A 291 -9.64 -8.81 1.52
N TYR A 292 -9.32 -7.71 2.21
CA TYR A 292 -8.07 -7.59 2.95
C TYR A 292 -7.90 -8.73 3.97
N PHE A 293 -6.66 -9.19 4.10
CA PHE A 293 -6.17 -10.04 5.17
C PHE A 293 -4.73 -9.67 5.48
N PHE A 294 -4.34 -9.76 6.74
CA PHE A 294 -2.96 -9.59 7.17
C PHE A 294 -2.07 -10.62 6.46
N PRO A 295 -0.97 -10.19 5.78
CA PRO A 295 -0.14 -11.07 4.96
C PRO A 295 0.78 -11.95 5.81
N LEU A 296 0.21 -12.85 6.61
CA LEU A 296 0.94 -13.59 7.66
C LEU A 296 2.18 -14.29 7.12
N LYS A 297 2.11 -14.94 5.96
CA LYS A 297 3.24 -15.68 5.38
C LYS A 297 3.98 -14.91 4.29
N GLY A 298 3.97 -13.58 4.38
CA GLY A 298 4.70 -12.69 3.49
C GLY A 298 3.84 -12.12 2.36
N PRO A 299 4.47 -11.56 1.31
CA PRO A 299 3.77 -10.91 0.21
C PRO A 299 2.64 -11.75 -0.37
N GLN A 300 1.57 -11.08 -0.79
CA GLN A 300 0.58 -11.73 -1.65
C GLN A 300 1.27 -12.19 -2.94
N HIS A 301 0.95 -13.40 -3.38
CA HIS A 301 1.55 -13.99 -4.57
C HIS A 301 1.23 -13.14 -5.81
N VAL A 302 2.27 -12.70 -6.51
CA VAL A 302 2.16 -11.93 -7.75
C VAL A 302 2.91 -12.69 -8.85
N ASN A 303 2.21 -13.04 -9.93
CA ASN A 303 2.74 -13.82 -11.05
C ASN A 303 3.64 -12.98 -11.99
N SER A 304 4.65 -12.32 -11.45
CA SER A 304 5.60 -11.51 -12.21
C SER A 304 6.98 -11.44 -11.53
N PRO A 305 8.00 -10.87 -12.19
CA PRO A 305 9.30 -10.62 -11.56
C PRO A 305 9.20 -9.71 -10.34
N TYR A 306 8.19 -8.83 -10.28
CA TYR A 306 7.90 -8.00 -9.11
C TYR A 306 7.52 -8.85 -7.89
N GLY A 307 6.66 -9.85 -8.04
CA GLY A 307 6.33 -10.78 -6.95
C GLY A 307 7.55 -11.58 -6.47
N LYS A 308 8.31 -12.14 -7.41
CA LYS A 308 9.55 -12.90 -7.11
C LYS A 308 10.58 -12.07 -6.34
N PHE A 309 10.68 -10.77 -6.62
CA PHE A 309 11.53 -9.85 -5.86
C PHE A 309 11.10 -9.78 -4.39
N HIS A 310 9.80 -9.57 -4.12
CA HIS A 310 9.30 -9.53 -2.75
C HIS A 310 9.48 -10.88 -2.03
N ASP A 311 9.23 -11.99 -2.70
CA ASP A 311 9.40 -13.34 -2.13
C ASP A 311 10.84 -13.62 -1.70
N GLN A 312 11.82 -13.15 -2.49
CA GLN A 312 13.24 -13.33 -2.18
C GLN A 312 13.63 -12.57 -0.92
N TYR A 313 13.25 -11.29 -0.82
CA TYR A 313 13.56 -10.49 0.36
C TYR A 313 12.77 -10.93 1.60
N TYR A 314 11.52 -11.35 1.47
CA TYR A 314 10.72 -11.77 2.61
C TYR A 314 11.39 -12.88 3.43
N LYS A 315 12.12 -13.79 2.76
CA LYS A 315 12.91 -14.84 3.44
C LYS A 315 13.96 -14.27 4.39
N VAL A 316 14.56 -13.13 4.03
CA VAL A 316 15.53 -12.42 4.86
C VAL A 316 14.86 -11.80 6.09
N PHE A 317 13.71 -11.14 5.90
CA PHE A 317 12.92 -10.59 7.00
C PHE A 317 12.43 -11.68 7.97
N PHE A 318 11.95 -12.80 7.43
CA PHE A 318 11.53 -13.94 8.24
C PHE A 318 12.68 -14.52 9.06
N LYS A 319 13.84 -14.76 8.43
CA LYS A 319 15.04 -15.24 9.12
C LYS A 319 15.46 -14.28 10.24
N PHE A 320 15.44 -12.96 9.97
CA PHE A 320 15.77 -11.95 10.97
C PHE A 320 14.81 -11.95 12.16
N ALA A 321 13.50 -11.88 11.90
CA ALA A 321 12.49 -11.91 12.96
C ALA A 321 12.58 -13.20 13.79
N LYS A 322 12.72 -14.36 13.13
CA LYS A 322 12.87 -15.66 13.78
C LYS A 322 14.09 -15.70 14.71
N ASN A 323 15.25 -15.23 14.24
CA ASN A 323 16.49 -15.24 15.04
C ASN A 323 16.42 -14.29 16.24
N VAL A 324 15.82 -13.11 16.09
CA VAL A 324 15.67 -12.17 17.21
C VAL A 324 14.65 -12.66 18.23
N LEU A 325 13.50 -13.13 17.76
CA LEU A 325 12.36 -13.49 18.61
C LEU A 325 12.50 -14.88 19.24
N SER A 326 13.43 -15.73 18.77
CA SER A 326 13.74 -16.99 19.43
C SER A 326 14.36 -16.83 20.81
N GLU A 327 14.93 -15.65 21.11
CA GLU A 327 15.49 -15.30 22.42
C GLU A 327 14.41 -14.96 23.46
N LEU A 328 13.14 -14.83 23.06
CA LEU A 328 12.04 -14.58 23.98
C LEU A 328 11.56 -15.89 24.66
N PRO A 329 11.18 -15.84 25.96
CA PRO A 329 10.53 -16.95 26.64
C PRO A 329 9.25 -17.40 25.92
N GLU A 330 8.92 -18.69 25.97
CA GLU A 330 7.71 -19.23 25.32
C GLU A 330 6.42 -18.66 25.92
N ASP A 331 6.39 -18.43 27.24
CA ASP A 331 5.25 -17.89 27.97
C ASP A 331 5.34 -16.37 28.19
N ASP A 332 5.97 -15.64 27.26
CA ASP A 332 6.09 -14.19 27.37
C ASP A 332 4.70 -13.51 27.38
N LYS A 333 4.37 -12.89 28.52
CA LYS A 333 3.07 -12.27 28.76
C LYS A 333 2.87 -11.01 27.90
N PHE A 334 3.93 -10.27 27.58
CA PHE A 334 3.84 -9.08 26.72
C PHE A 334 3.57 -9.49 25.28
N VAL A 335 4.21 -10.55 24.79
CA VAL A 335 3.92 -11.11 23.45
C VAL A 335 2.47 -11.58 23.38
N THR A 336 2.03 -12.36 24.36
CA THR A 336 0.64 -12.88 24.43
C THR A 336 -0.38 -11.74 24.35
N ARG A 337 -0.26 -10.74 25.23
CA ARG A 337 -1.16 -9.58 25.28
C ARG A 337 -1.09 -8.76 23.99
N TRP A 338 0.11 -8.51 23.47
CA TRP A 338 0.32 -7.74 22.24
C TRP A 338 -0.39 -8.38 21.04
N MET A 339 -0.25 -9.70 20.85
CA MET A 339 -0.92 -10.42 19.78
C MET A 339 -2.44 -10.37 19.92
N ASP A 340 -2.95 -10.58 21.13
CA ASP A 340 -4.39 -10.62 21.38
C ASP A 340 -5.05 -9.24 21.24
N TYR A 341 -4.34 -8.17 21.64
CA TYR A 341 -4.79 -6.80 21.41
C TYR A 341 -4.87 -6.48 19.91
N ILE A 342 -3.85 -6.84 19.12
CA ILE A 342 -3.87 -6.60 17.67
C ILE A 342 -4.96 -7.43 17.01
N HIS A 343 -5.08 -8.73 17.34
CA HIS A 343 -6.14 -9.59 16.83
C HIS A 343 -7.54 -9.06 17.19
N ASN A 344 -7.67 -8.33 18.30
CA ASN A 344 -8.94 -7.73 18.65
C ASN A 344 -9.37 -6.66 17.63
N GLU A 345 -8.42 -5.86 17.16
CA GLU A 345 -8.63 -4.74 16.22
C GLU A 345 -8.65 -5.22 14.77
N ASP A 346 -7.79 -6.17 14.41
CA ASP A 346 -7.74 -6.84 13.11
C ASP A 346 -7.84 -8.36 13.27
N LYS A 347 -9.04 -8.89 13.00
CA LYS A 347 -9.33 -10.33 13.12
C LYS A 347 -8.54 -11.22 12.17
N THR A 348 -7.86 -10.64 11.17
CA THR A 348 -7.01 -11.38 10.23
C THR A 348 -5.57 -11.52 10.73
N PHE A 349 -5.15 -10.70 11.70
CA PHE A 349 -3.90 -10.87 12.42
C PHE A 349 -3.98 -12.11 13.35
N PRO A 350 -2.93 -12.92 13.55
CA PRO A 350 -2.99 -14.08 14.42
C PRO A 350 -3.11 -13.70 15.92
N ASN A 351 -3.81 -14.52 16.69
CA ASN A 351 -3.85 -14.38 18.16
C ASN A 351 -2.75 -15.22 18.84
N SER A 352 -2.63 -15.08 20.17
CA SER A 352 -1.60 -15.77 20.95
C SER A 352 -1.76 -17.29 20.97
N LEU A 353 -2.99 -17.81 20.90
CA LEU A 353 -3.25 -19.25 20.86
C LEU A 353 -2.69 -19.88 19.59
N MET A 354 -2.86 -19.22 18.44
CA MET A 354 -2.27 -19.67 17.18
C MET A 354 -0.73 -19.73 17.26
N ALA A 355 -0.09 -18.73 17.88
CA ALA A 355 1.36 -18.71 18.07
C ALA A 355 1.87 -19.77 19.06
N LYS A 356 1.03 -20.19 20.02
CA LYS A 356 1.34 -21.32 20.92
C LYS A 356 1.33 -22.65 20.18
N ASP A 357 0.38 -22.83 19.26
CA ASP A 357 0.29 -24.05 18.44
C ASP A 357 1.43 -24.13 17.41
N ASP A 358 1.82 -22.99 16.84
CA ASP A 358 2.93 -22.87 15.89
C ASP A 358 3.71 -21.56 16.11
N LYS A 359 4.89 -21.66 16.74
CA LYS A 359 5.74 -20.50 17.05
C LYS A 359 6.18 -19.73 15.80
N ASP A 360 6.26 -20.39 14.64
CA ASP A 360 6.62 -19.69 13.39
C ASP A 360 5.53 -18.69 12.98
N ILE A 361 4.27 -18.82 13.44
CA ILE A 361 3.20 -17.81 13.21
C ILE A 361 3.60 -16.45 13.81
N PHE A 362 4.17 -16.42 15.01
CA PHE A 362 4.61 -15.17 15.63
C PHE A 362 5.76 -14.53 14.84
N TYR A 363 6.74 -15.34 14.42
CA TYR A 363 7.87 -14.85 13.63
C TYR A 363 7.41 -14.31 12.27
N HIS A 364 6.48 -15.01 11.62
CA HIS A 364 5.84 -14.60 10.39
C HIS A 364 5.08 -13.29 10.56
N ALA A 365 4.33 -13.11 11.65
CA ALA A 365 3.59 -11.89 11.93
C ALA A 365 4.50 -10.66 12.04
N VAL A 366 5.60 -10.77 12.80
CA VAL A 366 6.55 -9.66 12.95
C VAL A 366 7.35 -9.44 11.66
N ALA A 367 7.79 -10.50 10.98
CA ALA A 367 8.50 -10.40 9.71
C ALA A 367 7.67 -9.71 8.64
N SER A 368 6.39 -10.06 8.53
CA SER A 368 5.46 -9.45 7.58
C SER A 368 5.24 -7.99 7.89
N TYR A 369 5.04 -7.62 9.15
CA TYR A 369 4.96 -6.20 9.53
C TYR A 369 6.20 -5.42 9.09
N ILE A 370 7.40 -5.88 9.46
CA ILE A 370 8.66 -5.18 9.15
C ILE A 370 8.86 -5.09 7.63
N TRP A 371 8.64 -6.18 6.89
CA TRP A 371 8.73 -6.19 5.44
C TRP A 371 7.74 -5.21 4.80
N ASP A 372 6.50 -5.18 5.28
CA ASP A 372 5.40 -4.41 4.68
C ASP A 372 5.67 -2.91 4.79
N VAL A 373 5.98 -2.44 6.00
CA VAL A 373 6.24 -1.01 6.27
C VAL A 373 7.59 -0.52 5.73
N SER A 374 8.48 -1.41 5.32
CA SER A 374 9.78 -1.05 4.72
C SER A 374 9.79 -1.31 3.22
N LEU A 375 10.23 -2.49 2.80
CA LEU A 375 10.43 -2.87 1.40
C LEU A 375 9.11 -2.93 0.61
N GLY A 376 8.07 -3.53 1.19
CA GLY A 376 6.75 -3.69 0.59
C GLY A 376 6.18 -2.35 0.10
N HIS A 377 6.06 -1.43 1.04
CA HIS A 377 5.62 -0.05 0.82
C HIS A 377 6.54 0.72 -0.15
N ALA A 378 7.85 0.67 0.06
CA ALA A 378 8.78 1.48 -0.70
C ALA A 378 8.87 1.07 -2.18
N ALA A 379 8.86 -0.23 -2.46
CA ALA A 379 8.89 -0.74 -3.83
C ALA A 379 7.64 -0.33 -4.63
N ASP A 380 6.47 -0.24 -4.00
CA ASP A 380 5.27 0.31 -4.63
C ASP A 380 5.49 1.75 -5.08
N HIS A 381 5.93 2.61 -4.17
CA HIS A 381 6.18 4.01 -4.45
C HIS A 381 7.24 4.24 -5.53
N LYS A 382 8.38 3.55 -5.43
CA LYS A 382 9.46 3.69 -6.42
C LYS A 382 9.00 3.28 -7.80
N THR A 383 8.44 2.08 -7.94
CA THR A 383 8.04 1.56 -9.24
C THR A 383 6.89 2.36 -9.85
N TYR A 384 5.94 2.84 -9.04
CA TYR A 384 4.90 3.75 -9.52
C TYR A 384 5.47 5.09 -10.00
N ALA A 385 6.36 5.71 -9.21
CA ALA A 385 6.95 7.02 -9.52
C ALA A 385 7.89 7.00 -10.73
N GLU A 386 8.40 5.82 -11.11
CA GLU A 386 9.23 5.59 -12.29
C GLU A 386 8.41 5.41 -13.58
N ILE A 387 7.11 5.12 -13.49
CA ILE A 387 6.24 5.13 -14.68
C ILE A 387 6.18 6.57 -15.23
N PRO A 388 6.48 6.79 -16.54
CA PRO A 388 6.47 8.13 -17.12
C PRO A 388 5.13 8.84 -16.92
N LEU A 389 5.14 9.96 -16.19
CA LEU A 389 3.92 10.67 -15.77
C LEU A 389 3.05 11.15 -16.96
N ASN A 390 3.67 11.53 -18.07
CA ASN A 390 2.96 11.93 -19.29
C ASN A 390 2.38 10.75 -20.09
N LYS A 391 2.65 9.50 -19.65
CA LYS A 391 2.07 8.25 -20.19
C LYS A 391 1.07 7.60 -19.23
N ASN A 392 1.05 8.00 -17.96
CA ASN A 392 0.22 7.40 -16.90
C ASN A 392 -0.69 8.44 -16.23
N PRO A 393 -1.70 8.97 -16.95
CA PRO A 393 -2.54 10.04 -16.44
C PRO A 393 -3.50 9.56 -15.34
N LEU A 394 -3.55 10.25 -14.20
CA LEU A 394 -4.60 10.03 -13.19
C LEU A 394 -5.97 10.60 -13.60
N ARG A 395 -6.00 11.46 -14.62
CA ARG A 395 -7.22 12.05 -15.19
C ARG A 395 -7.26 11.86 -16.69
N VAL A 396 -8.30 11.19 -17.15
CA VAL A 396 -8.67 11.08 -18.57
C VAL A 396 -9.95 11.89 -18.80
N ARG A 397 -10.00 12.69 -19.85
CA ARG A 397 -11.15 13.56 -20.19
C ARG A 397 -11.92 13.14 -21.43
N VAL A 398 -11.38 12.18 -22.18
CA VAL A 398 -12.03 11.59 -23.36
C VAL A 398 -12.78 10.34 -22.91
N SER A 399 -14.04 10.22 -23.30
CA SER A 399 -14.82 9.00 -23.08
C SER A 399 -14.61 8.01 -24.21
N SER A 400 -14.68 6.72 -23.91
CA SER A 400 -14.88 5.70 -24.95
C SER A 400 -16.24 5.92 -25.63
N PRO A 401 -16.37 5.61 -26.93
CA PRO A 401 -17.67 5.64 -27.61
C PRO A 401 -18.63 4.62 -26.99
N GLU A 402 -19.93 4.84 -27.16
CA GLU A 402 -20.97 3.96 -26.60
C GLU A 402 -20.94 2.54 -27.20
N TYR A 403 -20.52 2.43 -28.46
CA TYR A 403 -20.34 1.17 -29.19
C TYR A 403 -18.96 1.13 -29.84
N LYS A 404 -18.50 -0.07 -30.23
CA LYS A 404 -17.24 -0.26 -30.95
C LYS A 404 -17.30 0.50 -32.28
N ASN A 405 -16.46 1.52 -32.43
CA ASN A 405 -16.42 2.39 -33.61
C ASN A 405 -15.01 2.34 -34.25
N PRO A 406 -14.85 1.62 -35.38
CA PRO A 406 -13.57 1.55 -36.10
C PRO A 406 -13.06 2.90 -36.62
N ASP A 407 -13.97 3.87 -36.84
CA ASP A 407 -13.64 5.20 -37.34
C ASP A 407 -13.30 6.19 -36.22
N PHE A 408 -13.29 5.76 -34.95
CA PHE A 408 -12.92 6.61 -33.82
C PHE A 408 -11.52 7.20 -34.02
N LYS A 409 -11.39 8.51 -33.78
CA LYS A 409 -10.11 9.24 -33.84
C LYS A 409 -9.79 9.87 -32.49
N LEU A 410 -8.65 9.49 -31.92
CA LEU A 410 -8.20 9.98 -30.63
C LEU A 410 -7.40 11.27 -30.80
N ASN A 411 -7.83 12.33 -30.12
CA ASN A 411 -7.01 13.53 -29.98
C ASN A 411 -6.28 13.52 -28.63
N LEU A 412 -4.97 13.22 -28.65
CA LEU A 412 -4.12 13.16 -27.46
C LEU A 412 -4.10 14.49 -26.66
N ASN A 413 -4.30 15.65 -27.31
CA ASN A 413 -4.37 16.94 -26.62
C ASN A 413 -5.59 17.06 -25.70
N LYS A 414 -6.61 16.20 -25.90
CA LYS A 414 -7.84 16.19 -25.11
C LYS A 414 -7.82 15.13 -24.01
N VAL A 415 -6.86 14.21 -23.98
CA VAL A 415 -6.82 13.12 -22.98
C VAL A 415 -6.60 13.68 -21.58
N ALA A 416 -5.61 14.54 -21.39
CA ALA A 416 -5.35 15.25 -20.14
C ALA A 416 -4.95 16.69 -20.42
N THR A 417 -5.34 17.62 -19.57
CA THR A 417 -4.91 19.02 -19.70
C THR A 417 -3.50 19.21 -19.14
N ILE A 418 -2.86 20.32 -19.52
CA ILE A 418 -1.60 20.75 -18.89
C ILE A 418 -1.76 20.85 -17.37
N LEU A 419 -2.89 21.36 -16.87
CA LEU A 419 -3.14 21.48 -15.42
C LEU A 419 -3.30 20.12 -14.73
N ASP A 420 -3.85 19.11 -15.41
CA ASP A 420 -3.89 17.75 -14.86
C ASP A 420 -2.49 17.15 -14.77
N GLN A 421 -1.65 17.38 -15.79
CA GLN A 421 -0.25 16.96 -15.78
C GLN A 421 0.56 17.71 -14.70
N THR A 422 0.34 19.01 -14.51
CA THR A 422 0.96 19.80 -13.43
C THR A 422 0.62 19.21 -12.06
N ARG A 423 -0.66 18.86 -11.84
CA ARG A 423 -1.11 18.22 -10.60
C ARG A 423 -0.42 16.88 -10.36
N LEU A 424 -0.33 16.06 -11.40
CA LEU A 424 0.34 14.77 -11.31
C LEU A 424 1.84 14.91 -11.01
N VAL A 425 2.52 15.87 -11.62
CA VAL A 425 3.94 16.15 -11.33
C VAL A 425 4.12 16.57 -9.88
N LEU A 426 3.30 17.49 -9.38
CA LEU A 426 3.35 17.92 -7.98
C LEU A 426 3.03 16.78 -7.01
N ALA A 427 1.99 16.00 -7.30
CA ALA A 427 1.63 14.84 -6.49
C ALA A 427 2.78 13.82 -6.45
N ASN A 428 3.47 13.62 -7.57
CA ASN A 428 4.63 12.74 -7.62
C ASN A 428 5.79 13.25 -6.77
N TRP A 429 6.06 14.56 -6.74
CA TRP A 429 7.13 15.11 -5.90
C TRP A 429 6.81 15.11 -4.41
N LEU A 430 5.53 15.27 -4.07
CA LEU A 430 5.07 15.40 -2.69
C LEU A 430 4.78 14.06 -2.03
N PHE A 431 4.19 13.11 -2.74
CA PHE A 431 3.59 11.91 -2.15
C PHE A 431 4.08 10.61 -2.80
N PHE A 432 4.22 10.56 -4.14
CA PHE A 432 4.46 9.26 -4.79
C PHE A 432 5.93 8.88 -4.88
N LYS A 433 6.82 9.83 -5.20
CA LYS A 433 8.25 9.55 -5.31
C LYS A 433 8.85 9.36 -3.91
N PRO A 434 9.59 8.26 -3.67
CA PRO A 434 10.27 8.03 -2.40
C PRO A 434 11.11 9.22 -1.93
N TYR A 435 11.03 9.50 -0.64
CA TYR A 435 11.89 10.44 0.05
C TYR A 435 12.21 9.89 1.44
N ASN A 436 13.32 9.19 1.53
CA ASN A 436 13.70 8.53 2.77
C ASN A 436 14.32 9.54 3.72
N VAL A 437 13.78 9.56 4.94
CA VAL A 437 14.35 10.25 6.10
C VAL A 437 15.40 9.36 6.78
N SER A 438 15.15 8.05 6.79
CA SER A 438 16.01 7.03 7.36
C SER A 438 15.87 5.73 6.56
N ASN A 439 16.96 4.98 6.45
CA ASN A 439 17.00 3.73 5.68
C ASN A 439 17.11 2.51 6.60
N LEU A 440 16.57 1.39 6.13
CA LEU A 440 16.59 0.10 6.81
C LEU A 440 18.02 -0.38 7.10
N ILE A 441 18.96 -0.14 6.19
CA ILE A 441 20.36 -0.55 6.37
C ILE A 441 21.06 0.22 7.50
N ASP A 442 20.57 1.43 7.78
CA ASP A 442 21.09 2.32 8.82
C ASP A 442 20.31 2.19 10.13
N ALA A 443 19.25 1.37 10.15
CA ALA A 443 18.41 1.15 11.32
C ALA A 443 19.25 0.71 12.53
N GLN A 444 18.97 1.36 13.66
CA GLN A 444 19.57 1.08 14.95
C GLN A 444 18.51 0.42 15.82
N TYR A 445 18.88 -0.69 16.45
CA TYR A 445 18.04 -1.42 17.40
C TYR A 445 18.69 -1.31 18.77
N ASP A 446 17.92 -0.95 19.79
CA ASP A 446 18.42 -0.73 21.16
C ASP A 446 18.71 -2.03 21.92
N PHE A 447 19.06 -3.11 21.21
CA PHE A 447 19.34 -4.41 21.82
C PHE A 447 20.52 -4.36 22.77
N HIS A 448 20.33 -4.88 23.98
CA HIS A 448 21.38 -4.98 24.99
C HIS A 448 22.18 -6.28 24.90
N LEU A 449 21.58 -7.36 24.41
CA LEU A 449 22.22 -8.66 24.27
C LEU A 449 23.16 -8.69 23.04
N PRO A 450 24.43 -9.13 23.18
CA PRO A 450 25.35 -9.23 22.05
C PRO A 450 24.82 -10.07 20.88
N ILE A 451 24.18 -11.21 21.17
CA ILE A 451 23.63 -12.10 20.14
C ILE A 451 22.59 -11.41 19.24
N LEU A 452 21.77 -10.53 19.80
CA LEU A 452 20.77 -9.78 19.04
C LEU A 452 21.43 -8.75 18.12
N LYS A 453 22.57 -8.16 18.52
CA LYS A 453 23.36 -7.27 17.66
C LYS A 453 23.98 -8.04 16.48
N ASP A 454 24.46 -9.25 16.74
CA ASP A 454 24.99 -10.12 15.68
C ASP A 454 23.89 -10.51 14.67
N HIS A 455 22.66 -10.72 15.13
CA HIS A 455 21.50 -10.94 14.25
C HIS A 455 21.18 -9.73 13.37
N VAL A 456 21.32 -8.51 13.88
CA VAL A 456 21.16 -7.27 13.08
C VAL A 456 22.23 -7.18 11.99
N GLU A 457 23.50 -7.42 12.32
CA GLU A 457 24.58 -7.39 11.32
C GLU A 457 24.39 -8.49 10.26
N THR A 458 23.97 -9.68 10.68
CA THR A 458 23.62 -10.78 9.76
C THR A 458 22.49 -10.36 8.83
N PHE A 459 21.42 -9.77 9.36
CA PHE A 459 20.29 -9.29 8.55
C PHE A 459 20.73 -8.26 7.50
N LYS A 460 21.54 -7.27 7.90
CA LYS A 460 22.08 -6.25 6.98
C LYS A 460 22.94 -6.87 5.89
N ASN A 461 23.71 -7.91 6.20
CA ASN A 461 24.51 -8.63 5.21
C ASN A 461 23.65 -9.49 4.28
N ASP A 462 22.66 -10.21 4.83
CA ASP A 462 21.71 -11.03 4.06
C ASP A 462 20.91 -10.16 3.06
N LEU A 463 20.53 -8.93 3.42
CA LEU A 463 19.90 -7.98 2.50
C LEU A 463 20.81 -7.66 1.31
N ARG A 464 22.08 -7.31 1.57
CA ARG A 464 23.07 -6.99 0.53
C ARG A 464 23.39 -8.20 -0.34
N GLU A 465 23.45 -9.39 0.26
CA GLU A 465 23.66 -10.64 -0.47
C GLU A 465 22.46 -10.97 -1.37
N THR A 466 21.25 -10.78 -0.86
CA THR A 466 20.02 -10.97 -1.64
C THR A 466 20.00 -10.05 -2.86
N GLU A 467 20.34 -8.77 -2.68
CA GLU A 467 20.45 -7.80 -3.79
C GLU A 467 21.43 -8.27 -4.88
N LYS A 468 22.63 -8.70 -4.49
CA LYS A 468 23.67 -9.19 -5.42
C LYS A 468 23.21 -10.42 -6.21
N ASN A 469 22.31 -11.22 -5.64
CA ASN A 469 21.87 -12.49 -6.19
C ASN A 469 20.49 -12.43 -6.85
N LEU A 470 19.85 -11.24 -6.93
CA LEU A 470 18.54 -11.06 -7.55
C LEU A 470 18.52 -11.65 -8.97
N LYS A 471 17.44 -12.37 -9.26
CA LYS A 471 17.15 -12.93 -10.60
C LYS A 471 16.11 -12.12 -11.36
N THR A 472 15.80 -10.94 -10.85
CA THR A 472 14.79 -10.01 -11.35
C THR A 472 15.41 -8.62 -11.44
N MET A 473 14.66 -7.66 -11.97
CA MET A 473 15.00 -6.25 -11.77
C MET A 473 15.07 -5.93 -10.28
N ASN A 474 15.97 -5.02 -9.92
CA ASN A 474 16.03 -4.47 -8.57
C ASN A 474 15.01 -3.32 -8.47
N TYR A 475 13.84 -3.62 -7.90
CA TYR A 475 12.75 -2.65 -7.76
C TYR A 475 12.93 -1.67 -6.60
N MET A 476 13.84 -1.96 -5.67
CA MET A 476 14.22 -1.08 -4.57
C MET A 476 15.63 -1.44 -4.09
N PRO A 477 16.64 -0.62 -4.42
CA PRO A 477 18.00 -0.84 -3.93
C PRO A 477 18.06 -0.89 -2.41
N VAL A 478 18.87 -1.77 -1.83
CA VAL A 478 18.96 -1.97 -0.37
C VAL A 478 19.31 -0.68 0.37
N ALA A 479 20.16 0.15 -0.23
CA ALA A 479 20.53 1.46 0.32
C ALA A 479 19.38 2.49 0.32
N GLU A 480 18.32 2.23 -0.45
CA GLU A 480 17.14 3.08 -0.60
C GLU A 480 15.87 2.48 0.05
N ILE A 481 15.96 1.34 0.74
CA ILE A 481 14.82 0.81 1.50
C ILE A 481 14.66 1.68 2.75
N PRO A 482 13.53 2.39 2.95
CA PRO A 482 13.28 3.12 4.18
C PRO A 482 13.06 2.16 5.35
N VAL A 483 13.33 2.58 6.58
CA VAL A 483 13.08 1.72 7.75
C VAL A 483 11.59 1.53 8.06
N SER A 484 10.75 2.46 7.60
CA SER A 484 9.31 2.55 7.87
C SER A 484 8.57 3.28 6.73
N ILE A 485 7.27 3.52 6.90
CA ILE A 485 6.45 4.33 6.01
C ILE A 485 6.76 5.82 6.23
N GLN A 486 7.24 6.52 5.18
CA GLN A 486 7.82 7.87 5.29
C GLN A 486 7.37 8.88 4.23
N TYR A 487 6.51 8.53 3.28
CA TYR A 487 6.06 9.45 2.22
C TYR A 487 4.60 9.24 1.83
#